data_AF-A0A929L452-F1
#
_entry.id   AF-A0A929L452-F1
#
_cell.length_a   1.000
_cell.length_b   1.000
_cell.length_c   1.000
_cell.angle_alpha   90.00
_cell.angle_beta   90.00
_cell.angle_gamma   90.00
#
_symmetry.space_group_name_H-M   'P 1'
#
loop_
_entity.id
_entity.type
_entity.pdbx_description
1 polymer ?
#
loop_
_entity_poly.entity_id
_entity_poly.type
_entity_poly.pdbx_seq_one_letter_code
_entity_poly.pdbx_strand_id
1 'polypeptide(L)' 'MRACQGHSIEVDAGQQRKMAPDILYHGSAQNYAASIAKQGLLPMSRQFVHLSADLITAQKVGSRHGKPIVFLTDSQN' A
#
# COMPACT_ATOMS: atom_id res chain seq x y z
N MET A 1 11.43 15.28 12.52
CA MET A 1 11.45 15.51 11.06
C MET A 1 10.05 15.92 10.64
N ARG A 2 9.92 16.95 9.79
CA ARG A 2 8.66 17.61 9.39
C ARG A 2 8.02 16.89 8.20
N ALA A 3 6.69 16.78 8.24
CA ALA A 3 5.84 16.35 7.14
C ALA A 3 5.76 17.43 6.03
N CYS A 4 5.76 16.99 4.77
CA CYS A 4 5.33 17.76 3.60
C CYS A 4 4.03 17.15 3.10
N GLN A 5 3.02 17.99 2.88
CA GLN A 5 1.63 17.57 2.71
C GLN A 5 1.34 16.98 1.32
N GLY A 6 0.36 16.06 1.29
CA GLY A 6 -0.21 15.46 0.10
C GLY A 6 0.26 14.02 -0.10
N HIS A 7 -0.64 13.06 0.11
CA HIS A 7 -0.57 11.64 -0.27
C HIS A 7 0.77 11.18 -0.84
N SER A 8 1.62 10.54 -0.05
CA SER A 8 2.85 9.92 -0.58
C SER A 8 3.37 8.82 0.33
N ILE A 9 3.54 7.65 -0.27
CA ILE A 9 4.43 6.58 0.14
C ILE A 9 5.82 7.15 0.50
N GLU A 10 6.27 6.95 1.74
CA GLU A 10 7.68 7.17 2.11
C GLU A 10 8.52 6.02 1.53
N VAL A 11 8.92 6.16 0.27
CA VAL A 11 10.04 5.43 -0.32
C VAL A 11 11.31 6.13 0.11
N ASP A 12 11.81 5.81 1.31
CA ASP A 12 13.16 6.18 1.69
C ASP A 12 14.13 5.24 0.98
N ALA A 13 14.71 5.74 -0.10
CA ALA A 13 15.93 5.18 -0.65
C ALA A 13 16.71 6.35 -1.24
N GLY A 14 17.97 6.52 -0.84
CA GLY A 14 18.96 7.36 -1.52
C GLY A 14 19.28 6.84 -2.93
N GLN A 15 18.24 6.64 -3.72
CA GLN A 15 18.24 5.93 -4.98
C GLN A 15 17.61 6.88 -5.98
N GLN A 16 18.37 7.14 -7.04
CA GLN A 16 17.99 7.95 -8.20
C GLN A 16 16.49 7.86 -8.46
N ARG A 17 15.83 9.01 -8.72
CA ARG A 17 14.44 9.07 -9.18
C ARG A 17 14.23 8.13 -10.36
N LYS A 18 13.99 6.85 -10.09
CA LYS A 18 13.33 5.95 -11.01
C LYS A 18 11.90 6.43 -11.02
N MET A 19 11.35 6.63 -12.21
CA MET A 19 9.93 6.87 -12.39
C MET A 19 9.18 5.93 -11.45
N ALA A 20 8.39 6.50 -10.53
CA ALA A 20 7.63 5.70 -9.59
C ALA A 20 6.84 4.67 -10.41
N PRO A 21 6.82 3.40 -10.02
CA PRO A 21 6.05 2.40 -10.75
C PRO A 21 4.60 2.88 -10.83
N ASP A 22 4.03 2.80 -12.03
CA ASP A 22 2.67 3.28 -12.30
C ASP A 22 1.64 2.59 -11.38
N ILE A 23 1.96 1.37 -10.95
CA ILE A 23 1.11 0.51 -10.14
C ILE A 23 1.83 0.14 -8.84
N LEU A 24 1.10 0.30 -7.74
CA LEU A 24 1.47 -0.18 -6.40
C LEU A 24 0.43 -1.18 -5.90
N TYR A 25 0.83 -1.99 -4.91
CA TYR A 25 0.05 -3.10 -4.39
C TYR A 25 -0.17 -2.98 -2.89
N HIS A 26 -1.41 -3.12 -2.43
CA HIS A 26 -1.72 -3.26 -1.01
C HIS A 26 -2.10 -4.70 -0.68
N GLY A 27 -1.33 -5.33 0.20
CA GLY A 27 -1.60 -6.67 0.71
C GLY A 27 -2.47 -6.65 1.96
N SER A 28 -3.61 -7.32 1.93
CA SER A 28 -4.51 -7.46 3.08
C SER A 28 -5.08 -8.88 3.18
N ALA A 29 -5.88 -9.16 4.21
CA ALA A 29 -6.63 -10.41 4.33
C ALA A 29 -8.04 -10.26 3.77
N GLN A 30 -8.58 -11.34 3.20
CA GLN A 30 -9.92 -11.36 2.60
C GLN A 30 -11.02 -10.89 3.58
N ASN A 31 -10.84 -11.11 4.89
CA ASN A 31 -11.76 -10.65 5.93
C ASN A 31 -11.95 -9.12 5.94
N TYR A 32 -10.97 -8.36 5.47
CA TYR A 32 -11.04 -6.90 5.40
C TYR A 32 -11.53 -6.39 4.05
N ALA A 33 -11.73 -7.26 3.06
CA ALA A 33 -12.09 -6.86 1.70
C ALA A 33 -13.41 -6.08 1.63
N ALA A 34 -14.43 -6.51 2.39
CA ALA A 34 -15.70 -5.79 2.44
C ALA A 34 -15.56 -4.39 3.04
N SER A 35 -14.71 -4.24 4.08
CA SER A 35 -14.45 -2.93 4.69
C SER A 35 -13.67 -2.02 3.75
N ILE A 36 -12.64 -2.54 3.08
CA ILE A 36 -11.82 -1.81 2.12
C ILE A 36 -12.65 -1.38 0.90
N ALA A 37 -13.54 -2.25 0.41
CA ALA A 37 -14.44 -1.90 -0.70
C ALA A 37 -15.42 -0.77 -0.35
N LYS A 38 -15.85 -0.69 0.92
CA LYS A 38 -16.80 0.34 1.37
C LYS A 38 -16.13 1.66 1.78
N GLN A 39 -14.95 1.59 2.41
CA GLN A 39 -14.31 2.73 3.06
C GLN A 39 -13.02 3.18 2.36
N GLY A 40 -12.51 2.41 1.39
CA GLY A 40 -11.19 2.59 0.82
C GLY A 40 -10.07 2.03 1.72
N LEU A 41 -8.83 2.27 1.29
CA LEU A 41 -7.64 1.92 2.06
C LEU A 41 -7.44 2.92 3.20
N LEU A 42 -7.52 2.44 4.44
CA LEU A 42 -7.30 3.26 5.64
C LEU A 42 -5.99 2.86 6.33
N PRO A 43 -5.22 3.81 6.88
CA PRO A 43 -3.97 3.52 7.57
C PRO A 43 -4.18 2.86 8.95
N MET A 44 -5.43 2.82 9.44
CA MET A 44 -5.84 2.23 10.72
C MET A 44 -5.02 2.80 11.89
N SER A 45 -4.23 1.97 12.59
CA SER A 45 -3.36 2.39 13.70
C SER A 45 -2.03 3.00 13.26
N ARG A 46 -1.72 2.99 11.96
CA ARG A 46 -0.52 3.59 11.39
C ARG A 46 -0.80 5.02 10.93
N GLN A 47 0.26 5.77 10.69
CA GLN A 47 0.16 7.10 10.09
C GLN A 47 -0.18 7.03 8.60
N PHE A 48 0.26 5.98 7.90
CA PHE A 48 0.10 5.82 6.45
C PHE A 48 -0.26 4.39 6.04
N VAL A 49 -0.92 4.27 4.89
CA VAL A 49 -1.19 2.97 4.23
C VAL A 49 0.12 2.44 3.67
N HIS A 50 0.41 1.17 3.95
CA HIS A 50 1.59 0.50 3.40
C HIS A 50 1.27 -0.04 2.00
N LEU A 51 2.10 0.33 1.03
CA LEU A 51 2.04 -0.13 -0.35
C LEU A 51 3.38 -0.81 -0.72
N SER A 52 3.28 -1.87 -1.50
CA SER A 52 4.40 -2.64 -2.05
C SER A 52 4.57 -2.32 -3.52
N ALA A 53 5.81 -2.28 -4.00
CA ALA A 53 6.09 -2.16 -5.44
C ALA A 53 5.87 -3.48 -6.20
N ASP A 54 5.78 -4.62 -5.49
CA ASP A 54 5.61 -5.93 -6.10
C ASP A 54 4.45 -6.74 -5.48
N LEU A 55 3.77 -7.47 -6.35
CA LEU A 55 2.62 -8.30 -6.02
C LEU A 55 2.97 -9.45 -5.05
N ILE A 56 4.17 -10.03 -5.17
CA ILE A 56 4.61 -11.14 -4.32
C ILE A 56 4.77 -10.69 -2.86
N THR A 57 5.36 -9.51 -2.65
CA THR A 57 5.49 -8.91 -1.32
C THR A 57 4.13 -8.55 -0.76
N ALA A 58 3.23 -7.95 -1.55
CA ALA A 58 1.87 -7.69 -1.10
C ALA A 58 1.13 -8.97 -0.68
N GLN A 59 1.23 -10.06 -1.45
CA GLN A 59 0.65 -11.34 -1.05
C GLN A 59 1.26 -11.86 0.25
N LYS A 60 2.58 -11.85 0.40
CA LYS A 60 3.27 -12.28 1.64
C LYS A 60 2.82 -11.48 2.85
N VAL A 61 2.62 -10.17 2.71
CA VAL A 61 2.11 -9.28 3.77
C VAL A 61 0.67 -9.66 4.12
N GLY A 62 -0.22 -9.80 3.12
CA GLY A 62 -1.62 -10.18 3.34
C GLY A 62 -1.79 -11.55 3.97
N SER A 63 -0.92 -12.51 3.60
CA SER A 63 -0.95 -13.89 4.11
C SER A 63 -0.69 -14.01 5.61
N ARG A 64 -0.07 -13.00 6.23
CA ARG A 64 0.17 -12.99 7.69
C ARG A 64 -1.12 -12.91 8.51
N HIS A 65 -2.20 -12.46 7.89
CA HIS A 65 -3.47 -12.20 8.55
C HIS A 65 -4.60 -13.13 8.07
N GLY A 66 -4.28 -14.13 7.22
CA GLY A 66 -5.24 -15.12 6.70
C GLY A 66 -5.10 -15.32 5.20
N LYS A 67 -6.20 -15.65 4.52
CA LYS A 67 -6.21 -15.78 3.06
C LYS A 67 -5.91 -14.40 2.42
N PRO A 68 -4.81 -14.25 1.65
CA PRO A 68 -4.40 -12.95 1.13
C PRO A 68 -5.34 -12.46 0.04
N ILE A 69 -5.55 -11.15 0.01
CA ILE A 69 -6.11 -10.40 -1.12
C ILE A 69 -5.19 -9.22 -1.42
N VAL A 70 -5.01 -8.90 -2.70
CA VAL A 70 -4.15 -7.79 -3.14
C VAL A 70 -5.01 -6.76 -3.85
N PHE A 71 -4.91 -5.51 -3.41
CA PHE A 71 -5.51 -4.36 -4.07
C PHE A 71 -4.45 -3.66 -4.91
N LEU A 72 -4.85 -3.23 -6.11
CA LEU A 72 -4.04 -2.41 -7.00
C LEU A 72 -4.33 -0.94 -6.70
N THR A 73 -3.31 -0.10 -6.75
CA THR A 73 -3.44 1.36 -6.63
C THR A 73 -2.58 1.99 -7.69
N ASP A 74 -3.19 2.82 -8.53
CA ASP A 74 -2.49 3.67 -9.47
C ASP A 74 -1.87 4.82 -8.66
N SER A 75 -0.54 4.98 -8.77
CA SER A 75 0.20 6.02 -8.05
C SER A 75 0.17 7.40 -8.75
N GLN A 76 -0.63 7.52 -9.81
CA GLN A 76 -0.66 8.62 -10.79
C GLN A 76 -1.80 9.63 -10.53
N ASN A 77 -1.99 10.08 -9.29
CA ASN A 77 -2.98 11.15 -9.00
C ASN A 77 -2.47 12.19 -8.00
#